data_AF-A0A934L0I1-F1
#
_entry.id   AF-A0A934L0I1-F1
#
_cell.length_a   1.000
_cell.length_b   1.000
_cell.length_c   1.000
_cell.angle_alpha   90.00
_cell.angle_beta   90.00
_cell.angle_gamma   90.00
#
_symmetry.space_group_name_H-M   'P 1'
#
loop_
_entity.id
_entity.type
_entity.pdbx_description
1 polymer ?
#
loop_
_entity_poly.entity_id
_entity_poly.type
_entity_poly.pdbx_seq_one_letter_code
_entity_poly.pdbx_strand_id
1 'polypeptide(L)'
;MKLLRASHLGMCFGVRDAIALAQAEAARQPLTILGELVHNETVLADLRARGIRFASQPATAETDTVMVTAHGASEAAKTRARERGLHVLEATCPLVHVAHRAVQMLAREGFHPVIIGKRDHVEVRGLTEDLAECDIVLTESDVTALRERPRFGIAAQTTQPIERVRQLVAFIRARFPLSEVRFVDTVCQPTKQRQTAAEELARQCDVVVVIGGAHSNNTRELVATCARHCPRVHHVQGPDDLRSEWFTDAETVGLTAGTSTTDATIDAVEQGLWRIAAFADGAVECGEFSPLSAGDLSPSESRGVPVGRGPNGSRQRGGASESQLQDLFDGDKSPPESGDESPHSNSPPPLERLTSPTPAALAA
;
A
#
# COMPACT_ATOMS: atom_id res chain seq x y z
N MET A 1 27.95 -13.24 6.81
CA MET A 1 26.72 -12.71 6.18
C MET A 1 26.18 -11.52 6.96
N LYS A 2 25.70 -10.45 6.29
CA LYS A 2 25.04 -9.27 6.88
C LYS A 2 23.54 -9.32 6.58
N LEU A 3 22.71 -8.98 7.56
CA LEU A 3 21.27 -8.83 7.38
C LEU A 3 20.87 -7.35 7.37
N LEU A 4 20.11 -6.93 6.38
CA LEU A 4 19.53 -5.59 6.26
C LEU A 4 18.00 -5.67 6.30
N ARG A 5 17.36 -4.83 7.11
CA ARG A 5 15.91 -4.61 7.04
C ARG A 5 15.63 -3.42 6.12
N ALA A 6 14.57 -3.50 5.32
CA ALA A 6 14.02 -2.30 4.68
C ALA A 6 13.69 -1.24 5.75
N SER A 7 13.88 0.04 5.44
CA SER A 7 13.53 1.15 6.36
C SER A 7 12.02 1.21 6.65
N HIS A 8 11.21 0.72 5.72
CA HIS A 8 9.76 0.57 5.86
C HIS A 8 9.32 -0.82 5.41
N LEU A 9 8.74 -1.60 6.33
CA LEU A 9 8.21 -2.93 6.06
C LEU A 9 7.04 -3.28 6.98
N GLY A 10 6.31 -4.33 6.63
CA GLY A 10 5.26 -4.91 7.47
C GLY A 10 4.00 -4.04 7.54
N MET A 11 3.20 -4.30 8.55
CA MET A 11 1.87 -3.73 8.72
C MET A 11 1.86 -2.20 8.85
N CYS A 12 1.04 -1.51 8.05
CA CYS A 12 0.89 -0.05 8.14
C CYS A 12 0.00 0.36 9.32
N PHE A 13 0.08 1.63 9.73
CA PHE A 13 -0.69 2.13 10.88
C PHE A 13 -2.21 1.95 10.70
N GLY A 14 -2.76 2.22 9.51
CA GLY A 14 -4.20 2.09 9.25
C GLY A 14 -4.72 0.67 9.44
N VAL A 15 -3.91 -0.34 9.11
CA VAL A 15 -4.26 -1.74 9.35
C VAL A 15 -4.16 -2.08 10.84
N ARG A 16 -3.09 -1.63 11.51
CA ARG A 16 -2.91 -1.85 12.97
C ARG A 16 -4.05 -1.23 13.78
N ASP A 17 -4.42 0.01 13.45
CA ASP A 17 -5.50 0.74 14.09
C ASP A 17 -6.83 0.03 13.89
N ALA A 18 -7.11 -0.47 12.68
CA ALA A 18 -8.34 -1.19 12.38
C ALA A 18 -8.43 -2.54 13.13
N ILE A 19 -7.32 -3.27 13.26
CA ILE A 19 -7.24 -4.50 14.08
C ILE A 19 -7.46 -4.18 15.56
N ALA A 20 -6.77 -3.17 16.08
CA ALA A 20 -6.88 -2.77 17.48
C ALA A 20 -8.31 -2.32 17.83
N LEU A 21 -8.94 -1.56 16.94
CA LEU A 21 -10.34 -1.14 17.08
C LEU A 21 -11.27 -2.35 17.09
N ALA A 22 -11.10 -3.29 16.15
CA ALA A 22 -11.91 -4.51 16.09
C ALA A 22 -11.81 -5.34 17.38
N GLN A 23 -10.59 -5.53 17.89
CA GLN A 23 -10.34 -6.29 19.11
C GLN A 23 -10.93 -5.59 20.35
N ALA A 24 -10.76 -4.27 20.46
CA ALA A 24 -11.31 -3.49 21.56
C ALA A 24 -12.85 -3.50 21.58
N GLU A 25 -13.47 -3.44 20.41
CA GLU A 25 -14.92 -3.48 20.29
C GLU A 25 -15.49 -4.88 20.57
N ALA A 26 -14.84 -5.92 20.04
CA ALA A 26 -15.23 -7.32 20.28
C ALA A 26 -15.14 -7.73 21.76
N ALA A 27 -14.23 -7.10 22.52
CA ALA A 27 -14.14 -7.30 23.97
C ALA A 27 -15.35 -6.71 24.73
N ARG A 28 -16.12 -5.81 24.10
CA ARG A 28 -17.28 -5.13 24.70
C ARG A 28 -18.60 -5.69 24.21
N GLN A 29 -18.69 -6.07 22.94
CA GLN A 29 -19.93 -6.56 22.32
C GLN A 29 -19.66 -7.39 21.05
N PRO A 30 -20.62 -8.23 20.60
CA PRO A 30 -20.50 -8.96 19.34
C PRO A 30 -20.28 -8.04 18.14
N LEU A 31 -19.33 -8.39 17.28
CA LEU A 31 -18.90 -7.58 16.14
C LEU A 31 -18.87 -8.40 14.85
N THR A 32 -19.44 -7.86 13.77
CA THR A 32 -19.27 -8.36 12.40
C THR A 32 -18.45 -7.36 11.59
N ILE A 33 -17.31 -7.78 11.05
CA ILE A 33 -16.54 -6.98 10.08
C ILE A 33 -17.15 -7.16 8.69
N LEU A 34 -17.35 -6.06 7.98
CA LEU A 34 -17.85 -6.05 6.61
C LEU A 34 -16.70 -6.10 5.61
N GLY A 35 -16.56 -7.22 4.92
CA GLY A 35 -15.47 -7.52 3.99
C GLY A 35 -14.23 -8.06 4.69
N GLU A 36 -13.11 -8.07 3.95
CA GLU A 36 -11.81 -8.50 4.48
C GLU A 36 -11.10 -7.32 5.14
N LEU A 37 -10.79 -7.45 6.44
CA LEU A 37 -10.00 -6.44 7.16
C LEU A 37 -8.56 -6.38 6.62
N VAL A 38 -7.98 -7.55 6.38
CA VAL A 38 -6.64 -7.76 5.85
C VAL A 38 -6.59 -9.03 5.01
N HIS A 39 -5.68 -9.08 4.04
CA HIS A 39 -5.34 -10.30 3.33
C HIS A 39 -4.22 -11.05 4.07
N ASN A 40 -4.51 -11.55 5.28
CA ASN A 40 -3.60 -12.38 6.09
C ASN A 40 -4.40 -13.37 6.95
N GLU A 41 -4.33 -14.67 6.62
CA GLU A 41 -5.12 -15.70 7.28
C GLU A 41 -4.78 -15.87 8.77
N THR A 42 -3.52 -15.69 9.17
CA THR A 42 -3.12 -15.74 10.58
C THR A 42 -3.81 -14.64 11.39
N VAL A 43 -3.89 -13.43 10.84
CA VAL A 43 -4.61 -12.31 11.48
C VAL A 43 -6.11 -12.57 11.50
N LEU A 44 -6.68 -13.07 10.40
CA LEU A 44 -8.11 -13.41 10.35
C LEU A 44 -8.47 -14.52 11.35
N ALA A 45 -7.61 -15.53 11.52
CA ALA A 45 -7.79 -16.59 12.50
C ALA A 45 -7.76 -16.08 13.95
N ASP A 46 -6.82 -15.18 14.31
CA ASP A 46 -6.81 -14.53 15.64
C ASP A 46 -8.08 -13.73 15.89
N LEU A 47 -8.58 -12.98 14.90
CA LEU A 47 -9.83 -12.24 15.04
C LEU A 47 -11.04 -13.17 15.23
N ARG A 48 -11.14 -14.27 14.47
CA ARG A 48 -12.20 -15.28 14.64
C ARG A 48 -12.13 -15.96 16.01
N ALA A 49 -10.93 -16.28 16.50
CA ALA A 49 -10.72 -16.87 17.82
C ALA A 49 -11.20 -15.94 18.96
N ARG A 50 -11.23 -14.63 18.71
CA ARG A 50 -11.80 -13.61 19.62
C ARG A 50 -13.30 -13.41 19.45
N GLY A 51 -13.97 -14.20 18.63
CA GLY A 51 -15.43 -14.15 18.41
C GLY A 51 -15.88 -13.12 17.38
N ILE A 52 -14.96 -12.49 16.63
CA ILE A 52 -15.30 -11.57 15.55
C ILE A 52 -15.79 -12.35 14.33
N ARG A 53 -16.94 -11.93 13.80
CA ARG A 53 -17.56 -12.51 12.61
C ARG A 53 -17.23 -11.68 11.37
N PHE A 54 -17.42 -12.28 10.19
CA PHE A 54 -17.15 -11.63 8.90
C PHE A 54 -18.34 -11.82 7.98
N ALA A 55 -18.75 -10.75 7.29
CA ALA A 55 -19.80 -10.77 6.30
C ALA A 55 -19.39 -9.94 5.08
N SER A 56 -19.77 -10.35 3.87
CA SER A 56 -19.46 -9.57 2.66
C SER A 56 -20.33 -8.31 2.51
N GLN A 57 -21.51 -8.30 3.14
CA GLN A 57 -22.47 -7.21 3.06
C GLN A 57 -23.27 -7.07 4.36
N PRO A 58 -23.82 -5.88 4.67
CA PRO A 58 -24.65 -5.68 5.85
C PRO A 58 -25.83 -6.65 5.95
N ALA A 59 -26.38 -7.07 4.80
CA ALA A 59 -27.53 -7.96 4.73
C ALA A 59 -27.32 -9.31 5.44
N THR A 60 -26.09 -9.80 5.44
CA THR A 60 -25.69 -11.09 6.01
C THR A 60 -24.92 -10.93 7.32
N ALA A 61 -24.99 -9.75 7.96
CA ALA A 61 -24.37 -9.54 9.25
C ALA A 61 -25.09 -10.34 10.34
N GLU A 62 -24.31 -10.91 11.26
CA GLU A 62 -24.80 -11.80 12.32
C GLU A 62 -24.86 -11.10 13.69
N THR A 63 -24.60 -9.79 13.72
CA THR A 63 -24.54 -8.95 14.92
C THR A 63 -25.15 -7.58 14.65
N ASP A 64 -25.61 -6.91 15.70
CA ASP A 64 -26.18 -5.56 15.60
C ASP A 64 -25.11 -4.50 15.28
N THR A 65 -23.87 -4.72 15.74
CA THR A 65 -22.73 -3.86 15.43
C THR A 65 -21.94 -4.41 14.25
N VAL A 66 -21.74 -3.58 13.24
CA VAL A 66 -20.93 -3.89 12.06
C VAL A 66 -19.77 -2.91 11.92
N MET A 67 -18.64 -3.36 11.39
CA MET A 67 -17.47 -2.52 11.18
C MET A 67 -17.08 -2.41 9.71
N VAL A 68 -16.95 -1.18 9.21
CA VAL A 68 -16.31 -0.88 7.93
C VAL A 68 -14.80 -0.97 8.10
N THR A 69 -14.11 -1.64 7.17
CA THR A 69 -12.66 -1.88 7.23
C THR A 69 -11.83 -0.63 6.93
N ALA A 70 -10.50 -0.74 7.06
CA ALA A 70 -9.56 0.32 6.73
C ALA A 70 -9.65 0.83 5.28
N HIS A 71 -10.18 0.01 4.37
CA HIS A 71 -10.41 0.36 2.97
C HIS A 71 -11.58 1.32 2.74
N GLY A 72 -12.38 1.59 3.78
CA GLY A 72 -13.52 2.48 3.71
C GLY A 72 -14.74 1.90 3.01
N ALA A 73 -15.79 2.70 3.01
CA ALA A 73 -17.05 2.47 2.32
C ALA A 73 -17.67 3.82 1.95
N SER A 74 -18.56 3.80 0.97
CA SER A 74 -19.36 4.97 0.58
C SER A 74 -20.32 5.40 1.69
N GLU A 75 -20.73 6.67 1.69
CA GLU A 75 -21.77 7.16 2.59
C GLU A 75 -23.11 6.49 2.29
N ALA A 76 -23.41 6.18 1.03
CA ALA A 76 -24.59 5.38 0.65
C ALA A 76 -24.57 4.00 1.31
N ALA A 77 -23.45 3.27 1.27
CA ALA A 77 -23.34 1.96 1.90
C ALA A 77 -23.49 2.03 3.42
N LYS A 78 -22.84 3.01 4.07
CA LYS A 78 -22.97 3.23 5.51
C LYS A 78 -24.40 3.58 5.90
N THR A 79 -25.09 4.40 5.11
CA THR A 79 -26.49 4.79 5.33
C THR A 79 -27.41 3.58 5.23
N ARG A 80 -27.29 2.78 4.16
CA ARG A 80 -28.08 1.55 4.00
C ARG A 80 -27.88 0.56 5.15
N ALA A 81 -26.68 0.48 5.73
CA ALA A 81 -26.44 -0.36 6.89
C ALA A 81 -27.19 0.17 8.14
N ARG A 82 -27.13 1.50 8.40
CA ARG A 82 -27.86 2.13 9.51
C ARG A 82 -29.37 2.03 9.37
N GLU A 83 -29.91 2.17 8.16
CA GLU A 83 -31.35 2.01 7.87
C GLU A 83 -31.87 0.60 8.17
N ARG A 84 -30.98 -0.40 8.20
CA ARG A 84 -31.31 -1.78 8.64
C ARG A 84 -31.24 -1.97 10.16
N GLY A 85 -31.03 -0.90 10.92
CA GLY A 85 -30.92 -0.93 12.38
C GLY A 85 -29.53 -1.32 12.90
N LEU A 86 -28.51 -1.41 12.02
CA LEU A 86 -27.16 -1.78 12.43
C LEU A 86 -26.40 -0.56 12.99
N HIS A 87 -25.64 -0.79 14.06
CA HIS A 87 -24.65 0.17 14.54
C HIS A 87 -23.37 0.06 13.68
N VAL A 88 -23.04 1.12 12.94
CA VAL A 88 -21.89 1.13 12.04
C VAL A 88 -20.68 1.77 12.72
N LEU A 89 -19.69 0.95 13.06
CA LEU A 89 -18.36 1.36 13.46
C LEU A 89 -17.47 1.57 12.21
N GLU A 90 -16.68 2.63 12.20
CA GLU A 90 -15.83 2.97 11.05
C GLU A 90 -14.35 2.85 11.41
N ALA A 91 -13.65 1.91 10.76
CA ALA A 91 -12.21 1.72 10.90
C ALA A 91 -11.44 2.26 9.67
N THR A 92 -12.08 3.07 8.83
CA THR A 92 -11.51 3.64 7.60
C THR A 92 -10.18 4.33 7.90
N CYS A 93 -9.15 4.01 7.12
CA CYS A 93 -7.85 4.66 7.25
C CYS A 93 -7.98 6.18 6.98
N PRO A 94 -7.38 7.06 7.79
CA PRO A 94 -7.39 8.50 7.54
C PRO A 94 -6.92 8.89 6.13
N LEU A 95 -5.98 8.15 5.53
CA LEU A 95 -5.49 8.40 4.17
C LEU A 95 -6.51 7.97 3.09
N VAL A 96 -7.36 7.00 3.38
CA VAL A 96 -8.51 6.66 2.51
C VAL A 96 -9.58 7.74 2.61
N HIS A 97 -9.83 8.32 3.79
CA HIS A 97 -10.70 9.49 3.90
C HIS A 97 -10.20 10.70 3.10
N VAL A 98 -8.88 10.88 2.97
CA VAL A 98 -8.33 11.88 2.05
C VAL A 98 -8.72 11.57 0.62
N ALA A 99 -8.57 10.31 0.18
CA ALA A 99 -8.93 9.90 -1.17
C ALA A 99 -10.43 10.14 -1.47
N HIS A 100 -11.33 9.78 -0.54
CA HIS A 100 -12.76 10.09 -0.66
C HIS A 100 -13.02 11.58 -0.81
N ARG A 101 -12.38 12.41 0.01
CA ARG A 101 -12.54 13.87 -0.05
C ARG A 101 -12.02 14.46 -1.35
N ALA A 102 -10.88 13.99 -1.84
CA ALA A 102 -10.30 14.43 -3.11
C ALA A 102 -11.23 14.12 -4.30
N VAL A 103 -11.75 12.89 -4.37
CA VAL A 103 -12.69 12.47 -5.42
C VAL A 103 -13.98 13.29 -5.39
N GLN A 104 -14.56 13.49 -4.19
CA GLN A 104 -15.76 14.31 -4.02
C GLN A 104 -15.53 15.79 -4.36
N MET A 105 -14.36 16.33 -4.02
CA MET A 105 -13.97 17.69 -4.37
C MET A 105 -13.88 17.87 -5.89
N LEU A 106 -13.18 16.96 -6.60
CA LEU A 106 -13.07 17.00 -8.05
C LEU A 106 -14.45 16.97 -8.73
N ALA A 107 -15.34 16.09 -8.28
CA ALA A 107 -16.71 16.02 -8.79
C ALA A 107 -17.49 17.33 -8.55
N ARG A 108 -17.39 17.92 -7.34
CA ARG A 108 -18.05 19.19 -6.99
C ARG A 108 -17.53 20.38 -7.79
N GLU A 109 -16.25 20.35 -8.15
CA GLU A 109 -15.62 21.37 -8.99
C GLU A 109 -15.98 21.21 -10.48
N GLY A 110 -16.77 20.21 -10.86
CA GLY A 110 -17.24 19.99 -12.23
C GLY A 110 -16.25 19.22 -13.12
N PHE A 111 -15.30 18.49 -12.52
CA PHE A 111 -14.47 17.54 -13.26
C PHE A 111 -15.19 16.19 -13.39
N HIS A 112 -15.00 15.50 -14.52
CA HIS A 112 -15.35 14.09 -14.65
C HIS A 112 -14.35 13.23 -13.86
N PRO A 113 -14.77 12.52 -12.80
CA PRO A 113 -13.84 11.74 -11.98
C PRO A 113 -13.32 10.51 -12.72
N VAL A 114 -12.01 10.31 -12.68
CA VAL A 114 -11.32 9.10 -13.17
C VAL A 114 -10.51 8.51 -12.03
N ILE A 115 -10.84 7.28 -11.63
CA ILE A 115 -10.20 6.60 -10.52
C ILE A 115 -9.21 5.59 -11.10
N ILE A 116 -7.91 5.81 -10.88
CA ILE A 116 -6.87 4.84 -11.22
C ILE A 116 -6.84 3.76 -10.14
N GLY A 117 -7.40 2.59 -10.44
CA GLY A 117 -7.62 1.56 -9.43
C GLY A 117 -8.22 0.28 -9.98
N LYS A 118 -8.25 -0.77 -9.14
CA LYS A 118 -8.92 -2.03 -9.47
C LYS A 118 -10.43 -1.88 -9.27
N ARG A 119 -11.20 -2.00 -10.35
CA ARG A 119 -12.68 -1.84 -10.36
C ARG A 119 -13.40 -2.62 -9.26
N ASP A 120 -12.98 -3.86 -9.02
CA ASP A 120 -13.63 -4.73 -8.03
C ASP A 120 -13.09 -4.59 -6.60
N HIS A 121 -12.10 -3.73 -6.38
CA HIS A 121 -11.54 -3.52 -5.05
C HIS A 121 -12.50 -2.70 -4.17
N VAL A 122 -12.67 -3.12 -2.91
CA VAL A 122 -13.60 -2.49 -1.97
C VAL A 122 -13.34 -0.99 -1.78
N GLU A 123 -12.07 -0.58 -1.71
CA GLU A 123 -11.70 0.85 -1.66
C GLU A 123 -12.19 1.63 -2.89
N VAL A 124 -12.01 1.07 -4.09
CA VAL A 124 -12.44 1.74 -5.33
C VAL A 124 -13.96 1.84 -5.38
N ARG A 125 -14.68 0.77 -5.01
CA ARG A 125 -16.14 0.80 -4.89
C ARG A 125 -16.60 1.88 -3.92
N GLY A 126 -15.94 1.99 -2.76
CA GLY A 126 -16.21 3.05 -1.78
C GLY A 126 -16.00 4.45 -2.33
N LEU A 127 -14.93 4.68 -3.10
CA LEU A 127 -14.65 5.97 -3.73
C LEU A 127 -15.68 6.37 -4.80
N THR A 128 -16.23 5.40 -5.52
CA THR A 128 -17.05 5.67 -6.71
C THR A 128 -18.56 5.61 -6.49
N GLU A 129 -19.05 4.90 -5.49
CA GLU A 129 -20.48 4.63 -5.33
C GLU A 129 -21.32 5.89 -5.04
N ASP A 130 -20.74 6.90 -4.38
CA ASP A 130 -21.42 8.17 -4.11
C ASP A 130 -21.34 9.16 -5.29
N LEU A 131 -20.76 8.76 -6.43
CA LEU A 131 -20.63 9.61 -7.62
C LEU A 131 -21.78 9.35 -8.61
N ALA A 132 -22.27 10.41 -9.24
CA ALA A 132 -23.27 10.30 -10.30
C ALA A 132 -22.70 9.66 -11.58
N GLU A 133 -21.47 10.02 -11.94
CA GLU A 133 -20.75 9.50 -13.10
C GLU A 133 -19.25 9.47 -12.79
N CYS A 134 -18.54 8.42 -13.22
CA CYS A 134 -17.09 8.30 -13.14
C CYS A 134 -16.57 7.20 -14.08
N ASP A 135 -15.27 7.19 -14.34
CA ASP A 135 -14.57 6.08 -14.97
C ASP A 135 -13.53 5.47 -14.02
N ILE A 136 -13.29 4.16 -14.16
CA ILE A 136 -12.26 3.43 -13.43
C ILE A 136 -11.28 2.86 -14.44
N VAL A 137 -10.00 3.16 -14.27
CA VAL A 137 -8.92 2.72 -15.18
C VAL A 137 -7.80 2.02 -14.41
N LEU A 138 -7.19 1.01 -15.00
CA LEU A 138 -6.01 0.33 -14.46
C LEU A 138 -4.94 0.07 -15.54
N THR A 139 -5.36 0.09 -16.80
CA THR A 139 -4.56 -0.21 -17.98
C THR A 139 -4.63 0.90 -19.02
N GLU A 140 -3.70 0.88 -19.98
CA GLU A 140 -3.73 1.80 -21.13
C GLU A 140 -4.93 1.51 -22.05
N SER A 141 -5.38 0.25 -22.10
CA SER A 141 -6.62 -0.10 -22.79
C SER A 141 -7.83 0.60 -22.18
N ASP A 142 -7.90 0.70 -20.84
CA ASP A 142 -8.99 1.41 -20.16
C ASP A 142 -8.96 2.90 -20.51
N VAL A 143 -7.77 3.52 -20.55
CA VAL A 143 -7.59 4.92 -20.98
C VAL A 143 -8.04 5.11 -22.42
N THR A 144 -7.74 4.14 -23.29
CA THR A 144 -8.15 4.17 -24.71
C THR A 144 -9.68 4.09 -24.84
N ALA A 145 -10.37 3.41 -23.93
CA ALA A 145 -11.82 3.32 -23.92
C ALA A 145 -12.53 4.57 -23.36
N LEU A 146 -11.79 5.50 -22.72
CA LEU A 146 -12.37 6.73 -22.18
C LEU A 146 -12.98 7.59 -23.29
N ARG A 147 -14.12 8.19 -22.96
CA ARG A 147 -14.77 9.21 -23.79
C ARG A 147 -14.18 10.58 -23.46
N GLU A 148 -14.00 11.41 -24.47
CA GLU A 148 -13.53 12.78 -24.27
C GLU A 148 -14.49 13.57 -23.38
N ARG A 149 -13.93 14.33 -22.44
CA ARG A 149 -14.65 15.23 -21.54
C ARG A 149 -13.91 16.56 -21.50
N PRO A 150 -14.60 17.71 -21.30
CA PRO A 150 -13.92 18.98 -21.17
C PRO A 150 -12.93 19.04 -20.00
N ARG A 151 -13.21 18.32 -18.91
CA ARG A 151 -12.43 18.36 -17.66
C ARG A 151 -12.36 16.97 -17.03
N PHE A 152 -11.16 16.48 -16.76
CA PHE A 152 -10.88 15.22 -16.06
C PHE A 152 -10.27 15.47 -14.69
N GLY A 153 -10.84 14.85 -13.67
CA GLY A 153 -10.36 14.88 -12.29
C GLY A 153 -9.87 13.51 -11.90
N ILE A 154 -8.56 13.34 -11.76
CA ILE A 154 -7.94 12.03 -11.54
C ILE A 154 -7.57 11.87 -10.07
N ALA A 155 -7.95 10.75 -9.48
CA ALA A 155 -7.44 10.24 -8.22
C ALA A 155 -7.02 8.78 -8.38
N ALA A 156 -6.31 8.23 -7.40
CA ALA A 156 -5.85 6.84 -7.41
C ALA A 156 -6.27 6.08 -6.14
N GLN A 157 -6.44 4.77 -6.29
CA GLN A 157 -6.47 3.85 -5.16
C GLN A 157 -5.15 3.97 -4.38
N THR A 158 -5.24 4.07 -3.05
CA THR A 158 -4.14 4.45 -2.14
C THR A 158 -2.94 3.50 -2.18
N THR A 159 -3.13 2.26 -2.65
CA THR A 159 -2.12 1.21 -2.74
C THR A 159 -1.54 1.00 -4.14
N GLN A 160 -1.87 1.86 -5.11
CA GLN A 160 -1.33 1.73 -6.46
C GLN A 160 0.15 2.17 -6.54
N PRO A 161 0.99 1.51 -7.38
CA PRO A 161 2.33 2.00 -7.67
C PRO A 161 2.29 3.39 -8.30
N ILE A 162 2.97 4.36 -7.69
CA ILE A 162 2.86 5.77 -8.08
C ILE A 162 3.40 6.02 -9.49
N GLU A 163 4.43 5.31 -9.91
CA GLU A 163 4.98 5.37 -11.27
C GLU A 163 3.92 4.94 -12.29
N ARG A 164 3.17 3.87 -12.00
CA ARG A 164 2.10 3.39 -12.88
C ARG A 164 0.95 4.39 -12.95
N VAL A 165 0.59 5.01 -11.82
CA VAL A 165 -0.42 6.08 -11.78
C VAL A 165 0.02 7.25 -12.65
N ARG A 166 1.26 7.74 -12.50
CA ARG A 166 1.81 8.85 -13.27
C ARG A 166 1.84 8.56 -14.77
N GLN A 167 2.18 7.34 -15.17
CA GLN A 167 2.13 6.91 -16.58
C GLN A 167 0.71 7.00 -17.15
N LEU A 168 -0.29 6.51 -16.42
CA LEU A 168 -1.69 6.58 -16.86
C LEU A 168 -2.20 8.02 -16.92
N VAL A 169 -1.83 8.87 -15.97
CA VAL A 169 -2.14 10.31 -16.00
C VAL A 169 -1.53 10.98 -17.23
N ALA A 170 -0.25 10.71 -17.53
CA ALA A 170 0.41 11.24 -18.72
C ALA A 170 -0.26 10.76 -20.01
N PHE A 171 -0.70 9.50 -20.04
CA PHE A 171 -1.41 8.96 -21.20
C PHE A 171 -2.79 9.60 -21.39
N ILE A 172 -3.53 9.85 -20.32
CA ILE A 172 -4.80 10.60 -20.38
C ILE A 172 -4.58 12.01 -20.93
N ARG A 173 -3.55 12.73 -20.45
CA ARG A 173 -3.18 14.06 -20.96
C ARG A 173 -2.83 14.05 -22.44
N ALA A 174 -2.05 13.06 -22.89
CA ALA A 174 -1.67 12.92 -24.28
C ALA A 174 -2.86 12.57 -25.19
N ARG A 175 -3.79 11.74 -24.70
CA ARG A 175 -4.99 11.34 -25.44
C ARG A 175 -6.00 12.47 -25.60
N PHE A 176 -6.11 13.33 -24.60
CA PHE A 176 -7.10 14.42 -24.57
C PHE A 176 -6.43 15.80 -24.39
N PRO A 177 -5.71 16.30 -25.40
CA PRO A 177 -4.90 17.53 -25.29
C PRO A 177 -5.74 18.81 -25.12
N LEU A 178 -7.05 18.76 -25.42
CA LEU A 178 -7.98 19.89 -25.25
C LEU A 178 -8.70 19.88 -23.90
N SER A 179 -8.56 18.81 -23.12
CA SER A 179 -9.21 18.67 -21.81
C SER A 179 -8.37 19.29 -20.70
N GLU A 180 -9.01 19.93 -19.73
CA GLU A 180 -8.36 20.28 -18.46
C GLU A 180 -8.17 18.99 -17.64
N VAL A 181 -6.93 18.63 -17.31
CA VAL A 181 -6.64 17.40 -16.54
C VAL A 181 -6.00 17.75 -15.21
N ARG A 182 -6.77 17.60 -14.13
CA ARG A 182 -6.29 17.77 -12.75
C ARG A 182 -6.06 16.40 -12.12
N PHE A 183 -4.85 16.15 -11.62
CA PHE A 183 -4.52 14.93 -10.88
C PHE A 183 -4.30 15.29 -9.41
N VAL A 184 -4.96 14.57 -8.51
CA VAL A 184 -4.72 14.62 -7.06
C VAL A 184 -4.07 13.30 -6.66
N ASP A 185 -2.85 13.38 -6.16
CA ASP A 185 -2.08 12.20 -5.74
C ASP A 185 -2.61 11.65 -4.41
N THR A 186 -3.54 10.70 -4.51
CA THR A 186 -4.13 9.99 -3.38
C THR A 186 -3.41 8.67 -3.08
N VAL A 187 -2.30 8.35 -3.75
CA VAL A 187 -1.45 7.21 -3.35
C VAL A 187 -0.84 7.55 -1.99
N CYS A 188 -1.03 6.67 -1.02
CA CYS A 188 -0.67 7.01 0.35
C CYS A 188 0.85 6.96 0.58
N GLN A 189 1.35 7.83 1.46
CA GLN A 189 2.77 7.89 1.81
C GLN A 189 3.35 6.54 2.26
N PRO A 190 2.65 5.72 3.10
CA PRO A 190 3.12 4.39 3.46
C PRO A 190 3.34 3.43 2.28
N THR A 191 2.58 3.56 1.18
CA THR A 191 2.78 2.79 -0.05
C THR A 191 4.07 3.23 -0.75
N LYS A 192 4.24 4.55 -0.94
CA LYS A 192 5.43 5.14 -1.59
C LYS A 192 6.72 4.79 -0.84
N GLN A 193 6.72 5.00 0.46
CA GLN A 193 7.85 4.70 1.35
C GLN A 193 8.27 3.23 1.28
N ARG A 194 7.32 2.30 1.20
CA ARG A 194 7.63 0.86 1.08
C ARG A 194 8.23 0.50 -0.27
N GLN A 195 7.75 1.09 -1.36
CA GLN A 195 8.32 0.86 -2.68
C GLN A 195 9.76 1.39 -2.73
N THR A 196 9.98 2.62 -2.28
CA THR A 196 11.33 3.21 -2.18
C THR A 196 12.25 2.37 -1.29
N ALA A 197 11.80 1.99 -0.09
CA ALA A 197 12.60 1.17 0.82
C ALA A 197 12.94 -0.22 0.25
N ALA A 198 12.01 -0.83 -0.50
CA ALA A 198 12.24 -2.12 -1.15
C ALA A 198 13.24 -2.03 -2.30
N GLU A 199 13.19 -0.95 -3.09
CA GLU A 199 14.18 -0.68 -4.15
C GLU A 199 15.56 -0.41 -3.56
N GLU A 200 15.66 0.46 -2.56
CA GLU A 200 16.91 0.80 -1.89
C GLU A 200 17.55 -0.43 -1.25
N LEU A 201 16.76 -1.27 -0.59
CA LEU A 201 17.21 -2.54 -0.03
C LEU A 201 17.73 -3.47 -1.13
N ALA A 202 16.96 -3.65 -2.21
CA ALA A 202 17.31 -4.57 -3.27
C ALA A 202 18.60 -4.19 -4.02
N ARG A 203 18.91 -2.88 -4.14
CA ARG A 203 20.18 -2.42 -4.73
C ARG A 203 21.42 -2.72 -3.89
N GLN A 204 21.24 -3.07 -2.61
CA GLN A 204 22.32 -3.28 -1.64
C GLN A 204 22.51 -4.74 -1.23
N CYS A 205 21.68 -5.66 -1.74
CA CYS A 205 21.64 -7.05 -1.27
C CYS A 205 21.90 -8.05 -2.41
N ASP A 206 22.60 -9.14 -2.08
CA ASP A 206 22.81 -10.29 -2.97
C ASP A 206 21.54 -11.15 -3.06
N VAL A 207 20.79 -11.20 -1.96
CA VAL A 207 19.53 -11.93 -1.81
C VAL A 207 18.51 -11.07 -1.08
N VAL A 208 17.27 -11.02 -1.54
CA VAL A 208 16.17 -10.37 -0.82
C VAL A 208 15.08 -11.38 -0.46
N VAL A 209 14.72 -11.41 0.81
CA VAL A 209 13.57 -12.17 1.33
C VAL A 209 12.39 -11.22 1.52
N VAL A 210 11.29 -11.51 0.84
CA VAL A 210 10.04 -10.75 0.92
C VAL A 210 9.00 -11.58 1.67
N ILE A 211 8.54 -11.08 2.81
CA ILE A 211 7.59 -11.79 3.67
C ILE A 211 6.15 -11.35 3.37
N GLY A 212 5.24 -12.30 3.15
CA GLY A 212 3.80 -12.04 3.17
C GLY A 212 2.96 -13.16 2.59
N GLY A 213 1.64 -13.00 2.57
CA GLY A 213 0.73 -14.04 2.06
C GLY A 213 0.88 -14.29 0.55
N ALA A 214 0.74 -15.55 0.12
CA ALA A 214 0.78 -15.99 -1.29
C ALA A 214 -0.16 -15.19 -2.22
N HIS A 215 -1.29 -14.72 -1.69
CA HIS A 215 -2.33 -14.02 -2.44
C HIS A 215 -2.29 -12.50 -2.32
N SER A 216 -1.37 -11.93 -1.54
CA SER A 216 -1.26 -10.49 -1.32
C SER A 216 -0.71 -9.79 -2.57
N ASN A 217 -1.51 -8.89 -3.16
CA ASN A 217 -1.04 -8.08 -4.29
C ASN A 217 0.17 -7.22 -3.89
N ASN A 218 0.13 -6.60 -2.71
CA ASN A 218 1.24 -5.78 -2.22
C ASN A 218 2.53 -6.59 -2.08
N THR A 219 2.44 -7.84 -1.62
CA THR A 219 3.61 -8.72 -1.52
C THR A 219 4.17 -9.07 -2.91
N ARG A 220 3.30 -9.36 -3.89
CA ARG A 220 3.74 -9.60 -5.28
C ARG A 220 4.39 -8.38 -5.91
N GLU A 221 3.83 -7.18 -5.68
CA GLU A 221 4.45 -5.93 -6.14
C GLU A 221 5.82 -5.72 -5.51
N LEU A 222 5.98 -5.97 -4.20
CA LEU A 222 7.30 -5.90 -3.54
C LEU A 222 8.31 -6.88 -4.15
N VAL A 223 7.92 -8.12 -4.41
CA VAL A 223 8.76 -9.11 -5.10
C VAL A 223 9.17 -8.57 -6.48
N ALA A 224 8.22 -8.07 -7.26
CA ALA A 224 8.49 -7.51 -8.59
C ALA A 224 9.41 -6.28 -8.53
N THR A 225 9.23 -5.40 -7.55
CA THR A 225 10.09 -4.24 -7.29
C THR A 225 11.52 -4.68 -6.96
N CYS A 226 11.69 -5.61 -6.02
CA CYS A 226 13.02 -6.10 -5.65
C CYS A 226 13.71 -6.84 -6.81
N ALA A 227 12.97 -7.63 -7.60
CA ALA A 227 13.51 -8.42 -8.71
C ALA A 227 14.07 -7.57 -9.86
N ARG A 228 13.73 -6.27 -9.94
CA ARG A 228 14.34 -5.32 -10.88
C ARG A 228 15.77 -4.95 -10.52
N HIS A 229 16.17 -5.15 -9.27
CA HIS A 229 17.45 -4.67 -8.72
C HIS A 229 18.29 -5.77 -8.08
N CYS A 230 17.67 -6.86 -7.62
CA CYS A 230 18.34 -8.02 -7.03
C CYS A 230 17.95 -9.29 -7.82
N PRO A 231 18.91 -10.10 -8.29
CA PRO A 231 18.62 -11.30 -9.07
C PRO A 231 18.05 -12.46 -8.24
N ARG A 232 18.28 -12.48 -6.92
CA ARG A 232 17.83 -13.55 -6.01
C ARG A 232 16.78 -13.00 -5.06
N VAL A 233 15.51 -13.14 -5.42
CA VAL A 233 14.37 -12.70 -4.58
C VAL A 233 13.51 -13.90 -4.20
N HIS A 234 13.32 -14.11 -2.90
CA HIS A 234 12.54 -15.23 -2.36
C HIS A 234 11.32 -14.71 -1.60
N HIS A 235 10.15 -15.20 -1.99
CA HIS A 235 8.90 -14.94 -1.27
C HIS A 235 8.70 -16.04 -0.22
N VAL A 236 8.52 -15.64 1.04
CA VAL A 236 8.20 -16.52 2.16
C VAL A 236 6.93 -16.07 2.88
N GLN A 237 6.18 -17.01 3.43
CA GLN A 237 5.05 -16.76 4.33
C GLN A 237 5.47 -16.87 5.80
N GLY A 238 6.48 -17.69 6.11
CA GLY A 238 7.03 -17.87 7.45
C GLY A 238 8.46 -18.43 7.45
N PRO A 239 9.02 -18.69 8.65
CA PRO A 239 10.41 -19.18 8.77
C PRO A 239 10.61 -20.56 8.15
N ASP A 240 9.58 -21.40 8.10
CA ASP A 240 9.66 -22.76 7.55
C ASP A 240 9.79 -22.78 6.02
N ASP A 241 9.53 -21.66 5.35
CA ASP A 241 9.73 -21.51 3.91
C ASP A 241 11.19 -21.21 3.55
N LEU A 242 12.03 -20.84 4.53
CA LEU A 242 13.43 -20.55 4.30
C LEU A 242 14.20 -21.82 3.87
N ARG A 243 15.13 -21.65 2.95
CA ARG A 243 16.00 -22.71 2.43
C ARG A 243 17.45 -22.23 2.51
N SER A 244 18.31 -23.00 3.18
CA SER A 244 19.70 -22.62 3.43
C SER A 244 20.50 -22.38 2.14
N GLU A 245 20.22 -23.15 1.10
CA GLU A 245 20.87 -23.07 -0.21
C GLU A 245 20.62 -21.73 -0.92
N TRP A 246 19.58 -20.98 -0.54
CA TRP A 246 19.32 -19.65 -1.08
C TRP A 246 20.35 -18.62 -0.64
N PHE A 247 21.16 -18.91 0.38
CA PHE A 247 22.09 -17.96 0.99
C PHE A 247 23.55 -18.34 0.81
N THR A 248 23.84 -19.40 0.06
CA THR A 248 25.21 -19.75 -0.33
C THR A 248 25.85 -18.57 -1.08
N ASP A 249 27.07 -18.22 -0.66
CA ASP A 249 27.89 -17.11 -1.15
C ASP A 249 27.25 -15.71 -1.07
N ALA A 250 26.16 -15.55 -0.29
CA ALA A 250 25.54 -14.24 -0.07
C ALA A 250 26.27 -13.48 1.05
N GLU A 251 26.83 -12.32 0.73
CA GLU A 251 27.43 -11.44 1.73
C GLU A 251 26.36 -10.63 2.44
N THR A 252 25.37 -10.13 1.70
CA THR A 252 24.28 -9.28 2.22
C THR A 252 22.90 -9.83 1.85
N VAL A 253 22.10 -10.11 2.87
CA VAL A 253 20.70 -10.52 2.74
C VAL A 253 19.79 -9.38 3.17
N GLY A 254 18.80 -9.04 2.33
CA GLY A 254 17.77 -8.07 2.61
C GLY A 254 16.48 -8.72 3.10
N LEU A 255 15.80 -8.08 4.04
CA LEU A 255 14.50 -8.49 4.56
C LEU A 255 13.48 -7.36 4.40
N THR A 256 12.37 -7.66 3.73
CA THR A 256 11.21 -6.76 3.64
C THR A 256 9.91 -7.55 3.81
N ALA A 257 8.79 -6.85 3.99
CA ALA A 257 7.51 -7.48 4.29
C ALA A 257 6.33 -6.67 3.78
N GLY A 258 5.30 -7.38 3.32
CA GLY A 258 4.04 -6.80 2.87
C GLY A 258 3.23 -6.12 3.98
N THR A 259 2.26 -5.29 3.56
CA THR A 259 1.42 -4.46 4.45
C THR A 259 0.47 -5.22 5.35
N SER A 260 0.31 -6.54 5.17
CA SER A 260 -0.50 -7.39 6.03
C SER A 260 0.34 -8.32 6.92
N THR A 261 1.67 -8.28 6.81
CA THR A 261 2.57 -9.14 7.60
C THR A 261 2.78 -8.57 9.01
N THR A 262 2.67 -9.42 10.03
CA THR A 262 2.85 -9.04 11.45
C THR A 262 4.33 -8.95 11.83
N ASP A 263 4.63 -8.14 12.85
CA ASP A 263 6.00 -8.04 13.39
C ASP A 263 6.50 -9.39 13.89
N ALA A 264 5.63 -10.18 14.53
CA ALA A 264 5.97 -11.53 14.98
C ALA A 264 6.42 -12.45 13.84
N THR A 265 5.77 -12.40 12.68
CA THR A 265 6.20 -13.18 11.51
C THR A 265 7.53 -12.66 10.95
N ILE A 266 7.74 -11.34 10.94
CA ILE A 266 8.99 -10.72 10.50
C ILE A 266 10.14 -11.16 11.41
N ASP A 267 9.98 -11.06 12.72
CA ASP A 267 10.99 -11.42 13.70
C ASP A 267 11.29 -12.94 13.66
N ALA A 268 10.27 -13.79 13.44
CA ALA A 268 10.46 -15.23 13.32
C ALA A 268 11.28 -15.60 12.06
N VAL A 269 10.99 -14.98 10.91
CA VAL A 269 11.76 -15.18 9.67
C VAL A 269 13.19 -14.69 9.86
N GLU A 270 13.38 -13.52 10.47
CA GLU A 270 14.71 -13.00 10.76
C GLU A 270 15.53 -13.92 11.67
N GLN A 271 14.93 -14.45 12.74
CA GLN A 271 15.58 -15.45 13.58
C GLN A 271 15.96 -16.71 12.79
N GLY A 272 15.13 -17.10 11.81
CA GLY A 272 15.48 -18.16 10.85
C GLY A 272 16.73 -17.82 10.02
N LEU A 273 16.80 -16.60 9.49
CA LEU A 273 17.96 -16.12 8.72
C LEU A 273 19.24 -16.08 9.57
N TRP A 274 19.16 -15.58 10.81
CA TRP A 274 20.30 -15.59 11.74
C TRP A 274 20.78 -17.00 12.08
N ARG A 275 19.87 -17.97 12.22
CA ARG A 275 20.25 -19.38 12.40
C ARG A 275 21.00 -19.91 11.20
N ILE A 276 20.50 -19.66 9.98
CA ILE A 276 21.19 -20.08 8.74
C ILE A 276 22.58 -19.46 8.64
N ALA A 277 22.72 -18.17 8.99
CA ALA A 277 24.02 -17.48 9.04
C ALA A 277 25.01 -18.18 9.97
N ALA A 278 24.58 -18.51 11.18
CA ALA A 278 25.42 -19.15 12.19
C ALA A 278 25.89 -20.56 11.78
N PHE A 279 25.05 -21.31 11.05
CA PHE A 279 25.45 -22.61 10.47
C PHE A 279 26.47 -22.46 9.35
N ALA A 280 26.35 -21.43 8.50
CA ALA A 280 27.29 -21.16 7.42
C ALA A 280 28.68 -20.72 7.93
N ASP A 281 28.73 -19.97 9.03
CA ASP A 281 29.96 -19.50 9.66
C ASP A 281 30.63 -20.56 10.58
N GLY A 282 30.09 -21.79 10.63
CA GLY A 282 30.67 -22.92 11.38
C GLY A 282 30.48 -22.86 12.91
N ALA A 283 29.52 -22.07 13.42
CA ALA A 283 29.38 -21.79 14.85
C ALA A 283 28.49 -22.79 15.63
N VAL A 284 28.09 -23.92 15.05
CA VAL A 284 27.33 -24.96 15.78
C VAL A 284 27.83 -26.35 15.38
N GLU A 285 28.62 -26.99 16.24
CA GLU A 285 28.79 -28.44 16.22
C GLU A 285 27.43 -29.09 16.54
N CYS A 286 26.98 -29.98 15.66
CA CYS A 286 25.78 -30.78 15.87
C CYS A 286 25.99 -31.74 17.05
N GLY A 287 25.56 -31.34 18.25
CA GLY A 287 25.22 -32.29 19.32
C GLY A 287 23.89 -32.96 18.98
N GLU A 288 23.87 -34.29 18.94
CA GLU A 288 22.69 -35.10 18.64
C GLU A 288 21.47 -34.66 19.47
N PHE A 289 20.39 -34.28 18.77
CA PHE A 289 19.10 -34.03 19.40
C PHE A 289 18.48 -35.37 19.81
N SER A 290 18.51 -35.68 21.10
CA SER A 290 17.63 -36.69 21.69
C SER A 290 16.24 -36.06 21.91
N PRO A 291 15.14 -36.69 21.47
CA PRO A 291 13.81 -36.12 21.64
C PRO A 291 13.43 -36.07 23.12
N LEU A 292 13.23 -34.86 23.66
CA LEU A 292 12.68 -34.67 24.99
C LEU A 292 11.26 -35.28 25.04
N SER A 293 11.11 -36.30 25.88
CA SER A 293 9.82 -36.91 26.19
C SER A 293 8.93 -35.92 26.95
N ALA A 294 7.62 -35.97 26.67
CA ALA A 294 6.60 -35.22 27.37
C ALA A 294 6.59 -35.58 28.87
N GLY A 295 7.03 -34.66 29.71
CA GLY A 295 6.95 -34.79 31.16
C GLY A 295 8.11 -34.10 31.84
N ASP A 296 8.01 -32.77 32.01
CA ASP A 296 8.52 -32.03 33.17
C ASP A 296 8.23 -30.54 32.98
N LEU A 297 6.98 -30.17 33.28
CA LEU A 297 6.62 -28.79 33.58
C LEU A 297 6.13 -28.75 35.03
N SER A 298 6.99 -28.26 35.92
CA SER A 298 6.59 -27.75 37.23
C SER A 298 6.84 -26.23 37.30
N PRO A 299 5.93 -25.44 37.87
CA PRO A 299 5.98 -23.98 37.78
C PRO A 299 6.88 -23.39 38.87
N SER A 300 7.92 -22.64 38.51
CA SER A 300 8.69 -21.83 39.46
C SER A 300 8.52 -20.34 39.19
N GLU A 301 7.68 -19.75 40.04
CA GLU A 301 7.74 -18.42 40.66
C GLU A 301 8.43 -17.25 39.91
N SER A 302 7.59 -16.31 39.50
CA SER A 302 7.93 -14.98 39.03
C SER A 302 8.60 -14.12 40.12
N ARG A 303 9.86 -13.70 39.88
CA ARG A 303 10.46 -12.54 40.58
C ARG A 303 10.35 -11.31 39.69
N GLY A 304 9.60 -10.33 40.18
CA GLY A 304 9.35 -9.05 39.52
C GLY A 304 10.58 -8.14 39.50
N VAL A 305 10.66 -7.32 38.45
CA VAL A 305 11.58 -6.19 38.31
C VAL A 305 10.74 -4.90 38.31
N PRO A 306 11.13 -3.84 39.05
CA PRO A 306 10.24 -2.73 39.36
C PRO A 306 10.17 -1.70 38.22
N VAL A 307 8.95 -1.25 37.92
CA VAL A 307 8.67 -0.13 36.99
C VAL A 307 8.74 1.19 37.76
N GLY A 308 9.67 2.05 37.39
CA GLY A 308 9.76 3.43 37.87
C GLY A 308 8.63 4.29 37.29
N ARG A 309 7.90 4.98 38.18
CA ARG A 309 6.87 5.98 37.82
C ARG A 309 7.51 7.36 37.63
N GLY A 310 7.14 8.03 36.54
CA GLY A 310 7.29 9.47 36.30
C GLY A 310 6.08 10.00 35.52
N PRO A 311 5.71 11.29 35.64
CA PRO A 311 4.35 11.68 35.97
C PRO A 311 3.45 12.08 34.78
N ASN A 312 2.14 12.01 35.07
CA ASN A 312 0.99 12.59 34.38
C ASN A 312 1.28 13.65 33.30
N GLY A 313 0.84 13.35 32.07
CA GLY A 313 0.60 14.31 31.01
C GLY A 313 -0.45 13.77 30.05
N SER A 314 -1.69 14.19 30.24
CA SER A 314 -2.78 14.00 29.28
C SER A 314 -2.40 14.58 27.91
N ARG A 315 -2.30 13.74 26.88
CA ARG A 315 -2.25 14.20 25.48
C ARG A 315 -3.19 13.38 24.59
N GLN A 316 -4.32 14.04 24.34
CA GLN A 316 -5.11 14.11 23.12
C GLN A 316 -4.88 13.06 22.02
N ARG A 317 -6.00 12.48 21.60
CA ARG A 317 -6.20 11.74 20.34
C ARG A 317 -5.64 12.57 19.18
N GLY A 318 -4.57 12.07 18.54
CA GLY A 318 -4.05 12.64 17.30
C GLY A 318 -4.91 12.22 16.12
N GLY A 319 -5.99 12.96 15.85
CA GLY A 319 -6.49 13.06 14.48
C GLY A 319 -5.50 13.90 13.66
N ALA A 320 -5.26 13.53 12.40
CA ALA A 320 -4.50 14.39 11.49
C ALA A 320 -5.12 15.79 11.50
N SER A 321 -4.31 16.82 11.76
CA SER A 321 -4.80 18.19 11.80
C SER A 321 -5.25 18.62 10.40
N GLU A 322 -6.27 19.48 10.33
CA GLU A 322 -6.79 20.09 9.09
C GLU A 322 -5.67 20.69 8.22
N SER A 323 -4.58 21.14 8.83
CA SER A 323 -3.39 21.67 8.15
C SER A 323 -2.63 20.62 7.32
N GLN A 324 -2.58 19.34 7.72
CA GLN A 324 -1.93 18.29 6.92
C GLN A 324 -2.76 17.87 5.70
N LEU A 325 -4.05 18.21 5.68
CA LEU A 325 -4.93 17.97 4.55
C LEU A 325 -4.77 19.05 3.48
N GLN A 326 -4.53 20.30 3.86
CA GLN A 326 -4.34 21.43 2.93
C GLN A 326 -3.13 21.23 2.01
N ASP A 327 -2.01 20.74 2.53
CA ASP A 327 -0.77 20.53 1.77
C ASP A 327 -0.88 19.48 0.65
N LEU A 328 -1.86 18.57 0.74
CA LEU A 328 -2.15 17.60 -0.32
C LEU A 328 -2.96 18.20 -1.48
N PHE A 329 -3.59 19.36 -1.29
CA PHE A 329 -4.42 20.02 -2.30
C PHE A 329 -3.68 21.11 -3.10
N ASP A 330 -2.55 21.61 -2.60
CA ASP A 330 -1.75 22.68 -3.24
C ASP A 330 -0.47 22.20 -3.96
N GLY A 331 -0.21 20.89 -4.00
CA GLY A 331 1.01 20.29 -4.55
C GLY A 331 1.00 20.04 -6.06
N ASP A 332 0.84 21.06 -6.90
CA ASP A 332 1.44 21.12 -8.24
C ASP A 332 1.51 22.58 -8.75
N LYS A 333 2.50 23.32 -8.23
CA LYS A 333 3.03 24.51 -8.90
C LYS A 333 4.53 24.34 -9.05
N SER A 334 4.94 23.53 -10.01
CA SER A 334 6.31 23.57 -10.50
C SER A 334 6.51 24.90 -11.25
N PRO A 335 7.47 25.77 -10.88
CA PRO A 335 7.80 26.94 -11.67
C PRO A 335 8.59 26.52 -12.93
N PRO A 336 8.50 27.27 -14.04
CA PRO A 336 9.39 27.04 -15.18
C PRO A 336 10.84 27.35 -14.76
N GLU A 337 11.77 26.46 -15.09
CA GLU A 337 13.20 26.68 -14.91
C GLU A 337 13.64 27.96 -15.61
N SER A 338 14.10 28.94 -14.83
CA SER A 338 14.76 30.14 -15.32
C SER A 338 16.21 29.81 -15.67
N GLY A 339 16.49 29.64 -16.96
CA GLY A 339 17.85 29.66 -17.48
C GLY A 339 18.37 31.09 -17.52
N ASP A 340 19.37 31.38 -16.69
CA ASP A 340 20.17 32.60 -16.74
C ASP A 340 21.56 32.20 -17.27
N GLU A 341 21.76 32.34 -18.59
CA GLU A 341 23.09 32.46 -19.19
C GLU A 341 23.12 33.77 -19.97
N SER A 342 24.02 34.65 -19.51
CA SER A 342 24.25 36.00 -20.02
C SER A 342 24.98 35.97 -21.39
N PRO A 343 25.00 37.10 -22.14
CA PRO A 343 25.14 37.09 -23.58
C PRO A 343 26.59 37.27 -24.04
N HIS A 344 27.02 36.44 -25.01
CA HIS A 344 28.08 36.82 -25.92
C HIS A 344 27.65 36.66 -27.39
N SER A 345 27.83 37.77 -28.09
CA SER A 345 27.57 38.04 -29.50
C SER A 345 28.16 37.01 -30.46
N ASN A 346 27.37 36.59 -31.45
CA ASN A 346 27.79 36.63 -32.86
C ASN A 346 26.60 36.46 -33.81
N SER A 347 26.45 37.43 -34.71
CA SER A 347 25.46 37.45 -35.78
C SER A 347 25.68 36.31 -36.80
N PRO A 348 24.62 35.75 -37.42
CA PRO A 348 24.75 34.78 -38.51
C PRO A 348 24.85 35.44 -39.90
N PRO A 349 25.52 34.83 -40.88
CA PRO A 349 25.42 35.22 -42.30
C PRO A 349 24.20 34.58 -42.99
N PRO A 350 23.79 35.09 -44.18
CA PRO A 350 22.43 34.91 -44.70
C PRO A 350 22.21 33.69 -45.61
N LEU A 351 20.91 33.36 -45.69
CA LEU A 351 20.17 32.43 -46.55
C LEU A 351 20.71 32.13 -47.96
N GLU A 352 20.78 30.85 -48.30
CA GLU A 352 20.63 30.35 -49.67
C GLU A 352 19.35 29.52 -49.83
N ARG A 353 18.61 29.84 -50.89
CA ARG A 353 17.36 29.22 -51.35
C ARG A 353 17.67 27.96 -52.14
N LEU A 354 16.98 26.84 -51.91
CA LEU A 354 16.74 25.83 -52.95
C LEU A 354 15.37 25.16 -52.77
N THR A 355 14.41 25.70 -53.52
CA THR A 355 13.33 25.06 -54.30
C THR A 355 12.87 23.64 -53.97
N SER A 356 11.56 23.50 -53.78
CA SER A 356 10.75 22.29 -53.89
C SER A 356 10.70 21.69 -55.31
N PRO A 357 10.31 20.41 -55.43
CA PRO A 357 9.31 20.06 -56.43
C PRO A 357 8.13 19.24 -55.87
N THR A 358 7.00 19.46 -56.54
CA THR A 358 5.63 18.94 -56.42
C THR A 358 5.52 17.42 -56.68
N PRO A 359 4.40 16.75 -56.30
CA PRO A 359 4.27 15.30 -56.29
C PRO A 359 3.70 14.72 -57.59
N ALA A 360 4.09 13.48 -57.93
CA ALA A 360 3.49 12.69 -58.99
C ALA A 360 2.76 11.47 -58.40
N ALA A 361 1.56 11.22 -58.94
CA ALA A 361 0.64 10.15 -58.63
C ALA A 361 1.12 8.75 -59.09
N LEU A 362 0.61 7.69 -58.46
CA LEU A 362 -0.24 6.63 -59.06
C LEU A 362 -0.15 5.27 -58.30
N ALA A 363 -1.35 4.77 -57.95
CA ALA A 363 -1.84 3.39 -58.03
C ALA A 363 -0.97 2.20 -57.60
N ALA A 364 -1.43 1.49 -56.56
CA ALA A 364 -1.92 0.09 -56.64
C ALA A 364 -2.64 -0.27 -55.33
#